data_AF-A0A0J9Y113-F1
#
_entry.id   AF-A0A0J9Y113-F1
#
_cell.length_a   1.000
_cell.length_b   1.000
_cell.length_c   1.000
_cell.angle_alpha   90.00
_cell.angle_beta   90.00
_cell.angle_gamma   90.00
#
_symmetry.space_group_name_H-M   'P 1'
#
loop_
_entity.id
_entity.type
_entity.pdbx_description
1 polymer ?
#
loop_
_entity_poly.entity_id
_entity_poly.type
_entity_poly.pdbx_seq_one_letter_code
_entity_poly.pdbx_strand_id
1 'polypeptide(L)'
;MFGLTKIIRQVAFRAPALKMRIENMISSAPVVVFMKGTQLEPMCGFSKNVKLVLDFHEVKFKDYNVLGDDDLREGIKTYSDWPTIPQVYVNGNFIGGCDILVQMHKKGEITDLFEKEGIKTRFSNALNDEIKTLG
;
A
#
# COMPACT_ATOMS: atom_id res chain seq x y z
N MET A 1 3.71 -23.62 11.63
CA MET A 1 3.33 -24.05 10.27
C MET A 1 3.40 -22.88 9.26
N PHE A 2 4.40 -21.99 9.37
CA PHE A 2 4.50 -20.70 8.66
C PHE A 2 5.49 -20.72 7.47
N GLY A 3 5.64 -21.84 6.78
CA GLY A 3 6.79 -22.06 5.88
C GLY A 3 6.51 -22.30 4.39
N LEU A 4 5.26 -22.52 3.98
CA LEU A 4 4.99 -23.13 2.67
C LEU A 4 4.34 -22.19 1.64
N THR A 5 3.68 -21.11 2.05
CA THR A 5 3.08 -20.15 1.11
C THR A 5 4.08 -19.22 0.43
N LYS A 6 5.31 -19.08 0.97
CA LYS A 6 6.33 -18.19 0.41
C LYS A 6 7.12 -18.81 -0.76
N ILE A 7 7.07 -20.13 -0.93
CA ILE A 7 7.92 -20.87 -1.88
C ILE A 7 7.32 -20.92 -3.30
N ILE A 8 5.99 -20.87 -3.45
CA ILE A 8 5.34 -21.03 -4.76
C ILE A 8 5.39 -19.73 -5.61
N ARG A 9 5.68 -18.57 -5.01
CA ARG A 9 5.66 -17.27 -5.71
C ARG A 9 6.95 -16.94 -6.49
N GLN A 10 7.98 -17.79 -6.46
CA GLN A 10 9.29 -17.48 -7.05
C GLN A 10 9.40 -17.66 -8.58
N VAL A 11 8.43 -18.28 -9.25
CA VAL A 11 8.63 -18.83 -10.60
C VAL A 11 8.38 -17.83 -11.76
N ALA A 12 7.88 -16.61 -11.51
CA ALA A 12 7.45 -15.69 -12.60
C ALA A 12 8.24 -14.37 -12.72
N PHE A 13 9.31 -14.16 -11.94
CA PHE A 13 10.06 -12.89 -12.00
C PHE A 13 11.37 -13.05 -12.77
N ARG A 14 11.40 -12.57 -14.02
CA ARG A 14 12.50 -12.81 -14.97
C ARG A 14 13.83 -12.14 -14.59
N ALA A 15 13.80 -11.09 -13.76
CA ALA A 15 14.99 -10.31 -13.39
C ALA A 15 15.20 -10.25 -11.86
N PRO A 16 16.07 -11.09 -11.27
CA PRO A 16 16.30 -11.11 -9.82
C PRO A 16 16.64 -9.74 -9.21
N ALA A 17 17.38 -8.90 -9.95
CA ALA A 17 17.75 -7.56 -9.51
C ALA A 17 16.55 -6.61 -9.35
N LEU A 18 15.59 -6.63 -10.30
CA LEU A 18 14.40 -5.80 -10.24
C LEU A 18 13.45 -6.26 -9.12
N LYS A 19 13.37 -7.58 -8.88
CA LYS A 19 12.61 -8.11 -7.74
C LYS A 19 13.14 -7.57 -6.41
N MET A 20 14.45 -7.70 -6.21
CA MET A 20 15.11 -7.21 -5.00
C MET A 20 14.96 -5.69 -4.85
N ARG A 21 15.02 -4.94 -5.97
CA ARG A 21 14.74 -3.50 -5.98
C ARG A 21 13.32 -3.19 -5.50
N ILE A 22 12.31 -3.91 -5.99
CA ILE A 22 10.91 -3.75 -5.57
C ILE A 22 10.74 -4.11 -4.09
N GLU A 23 11.32 -5.23 -3.63
CA GLU A 23 11.27 -5.65 -2.23
C GLU A 23 11.86 -4.59 -1.31
N ASN A 24 13.02 -4.01 -1.67
CA ASN A 24 13.65 -2.91 -0.93
C ASN A 24 12.80 -1.65 -0.91
N MET A 25 12.12 -1.32 -2.01
CA MET A 25 11.20 -0.17 -2.07
C MET A 25 10.02 -0.37 -1.12
N ILE A 26 9.40 -1.55 -1.18
CA ILE A 26 8.26 -1.96 -0.35
C ILE A 26 8.61 -1.94 1.14
N SER A 27 9.83 -2.34 1.52
CA SER A 27 10.28 -2.34 2.92
C SER A 27 10.81 -0.98 3.41
N SER A 28 10.87 0.04 2.56
CA SER A 28 11.53 1.30 2.91
C SER A 28 10.69 2.25 3.77
N ALA A 29 9.40 1.97 3.92
CA ALA A 29 8.48 2.69 4.79
C ALA A 29 7.31 1.77 5.21
N PRO A 30 6.63 2.06 6.33
CA PRO A 30 5.46 1.28 6.74
C PRO A 30 4.30 1.33 5.74
N VAL A 31 4.12 2.44 5.04
CA VAL A 31 3.13 2.56 3.96
C VAL A 31 3.84 3.02 2.69
N VAL A 32 3.70 2.23 1.63
CA VAL A 32 4.34 2.46 0.33
C VAL A 32 3.28 2.43 -0.76
N VAL A 33 3.35 3.39 -1.69
CA VAL A 33 2.42 3.50 -2.81
C VAL A 33 3.18 3.60 -4.13
N PHE A 34 2.95 2.65 -5.02
CA PHE A 34 3.36 2.78 -6.42
C PHE A 34 2.25 3.49 -7.18
N MET A 35 2.54 4.64 -7.77
CA MET A 35 1.53 5.50 -8.37
C MET A 35 2.02 6.17 -9.66
N LYS A 36 1.08 6.69 -10.45
CA LYS A 36 1.37 7.55 -11.61
C LYS A 36 1.50 9.00 -11.15
N GLY A 37 2.69 9.58 -11.28
CA GLY A 37 3.05 10.87 -10.68
C GLY A 37 3.61 10.69 -9.28
N THR A 38 3.60 11.75 -8.48
CA THR A 38 4.09 11.76 -7.09
C THR A 38 2.97 12.11 -6.12
N GLN A 39 3.24 12.02 -4.82
CA GLN A 39 2.30 12.51 -3.82
C GLN A 39 2.05 14.04 -3.91
N LEU A 40 3.01 14.82 -4.43
CA LEU A 40 2.85 16.26 -4.63
C LEU A 40 2.12 16.55 -5.95
N GLU A 41 2.43 15.76 -6.99
CA GLU A 41 1.92 15.94 -8.35
C GLU A 41 1.35 14.62 -8.89
N PRO A 42 0.14 14.20 -8.43
CA PRO A 42 -0.49 12.99 -8.94
C PRO A 42 -0.97 13.20 -10.38
N MET A 43 -0.53 12.33 -11.30
CA MET A 43 -0.79 12.46 -12.74
C MET A 43 -1.92 11.55 -13.24
N CYS A 44 -2.71 10.97 -12.33
CA CYS A 44 -3.84 10.11 -12.65
C CYS A 44 -4.92 10.21 -11.56
N GLY A 45 -6.19 10.22 -11.95
CA GLY A 45 -7.32 10.30 -11.00
C GLY A 45 -7.31 9.19 -9.95
N PHE A 46 -6.94 7.96 -10.32
CA PHE A 46 -6.82 6.85 -9.38
C PHE A 46 -5.67 7.06 -8.37
N SER A 47 -4.51 7.54 -8.83
CA SER A 47 -3.40 7.94 -7.95
C SER A 47 -3.83 9.03 -6.96
N LYS A 48 -4.57 10.04 -7.45
CA LYS A 48 -5.09 11.14 -6.64
C LYS A 48 -6.06 10.63 -5.57
N ASN A 49 -6.95 9.70 -5.92
CA ASN A 49 -7.90 9.13 -4.96
C ASN A 49 -7.20 8.35 -3.84
N VAL A 50 -6.18 7.55 -4.16
CA VAL A 50 -5.37 6.87 -3.13
C VAL A 50 -4.73 7.89 -2.18
N LYS A 51 -4.12 8.95 -2.73
CA LYS A 51 -3.57 10.03 -1.91
C LYS A 51 -4.63 10.66 -1.00
N LEU A 52 -5.79 11.03 -1.54
CA LEU A 52 -6.86 11.66 -0.77
C LEU A 52 -7.35 10.78 0.38
N VAL A 53 -7.47 9.47 0.17
CA VAL A 53 -7.85 8.53 1.23
C VAL A 53 -6.77 8.48 2.33
N LEU A 54 -5.49 8.37 1.97
CA LEU A 54 -4.40 8.32 2.95
C LEU A 54 -4.25 9.64 3.71
N ASP A 55 -4.36 10.78 3.01
CA ASP A 55 -4.35 12.12 3.61
C ASP A 55 -5.53 12.29 4.59
N PHE A 56 -6.72 11.82 4.23
CA PHE A 56 -7.90 11.90 5.11
C PHE A 56 -7.67 11.19 6.44
N HIS A 57 -6.93 10.07 6.43
CA HIS A 57 -6.59 9.30 7.61
C HIS A 57 -5.30 9.78 8.31
N GLU A 58 -4.66 10.83 7.79
CA GLU A 58 -3.35 11.35 8.23
C GLU A 58 -2.22 10.31 8.18
N VAL A 59 -2.33 9.35 7.27
CA VAL A 59 -1.34 8.29 7.09
C VAL A 59 -0.25 8.76 6.15
N LYS A 60 0.95 8.93 6.68
CA LYS A 60 2.15 9.21 5.89
C LYS A 60 2.53 7.98 5.08
N PHE A 61 2.86 8.20 3.82
CA PHE A 61 3.33 7.14 2.92
C PHE A 61 4.50 7.62 2.08
N LYS A 62 5.25 6.64 1.57
CA LYS A 62 6.29 6.87 0.58
C LYS A 62 5.77 6.51 -0.81
N ASP A 63 5.88 7.43 -1.75
CA ASP A 63 5.50 7.20 -3.14
C ASP A 63 6.67 6.76 -4.01
N TYR A 64 6.35 5.94 -5.01
CA TYR A 64 7.23 5.59 -6.11
C TYR A 64 6.51 5.85 -7.43
N ASN A 65 7.02 6.82 -8.19
CA ASN A 65 6.47 7.18 -9.49
C ASN A 65 6.88 6.15 -10.55
N VAL A 66 5.90 5.51 -11.19
CA VAL A 66 6.13 4.49 -12.22
C VAL A 66 6.17 5.04 -13.64
N LEU A 67 5.90 6.35 -13.85
CA LEU A 67 5.81 6.92 -15.20
C LEU A 67 7.15 7.05 -15.92
N GLY A 68 8.25 7.16 -15.18
CA GLY A 68 9.60 7.30 -15.73
C GLY A 68 10.40 5.99 -15.76
N ASP A 69 9.80 4.87 -15.38
CA ASP A 69 10.48 3.60 -15.20
C ASP A 69 9.54 2.45 -15.60
N ASP A 70 9.59 2.05 -16.88
CA ASP A 70 8.74 1.01 -17.45
C ASP A 70 9.01 -0.37 -16.83
N ASP A 71 10.27 -0.64 -16.47
CA ASP A 71 10.66 -1.87 -15.76
C ASP A 71 9.98 -1.93 -14.39
N LEU A 72 9.98 -0.82 -13.64
CA LEU A 72 9.26 -0.73 -12.37
C LEU A 72 7.75 -0.86 -12.58
N ARG A 73 7.20 -0.20 -13.61
CA ARG A 73 5.78 -0.19 -13.91
C ARG A 73 5.22 -1.58 -14.22
N GLU A 74 5.90 -2.36 -15.05
CA GLU A 74 5.48 -3.73 -15.38
C GLU A 74 5.95 -4.74 -14.32
N GLY A 75 7.11 -4.49 -13.72
CA GLY A 75 7.67 -5.28 -12.64
C GLY A 75 6.77 -5.33 -11.42
N ILE A 76 6.23 -4.18 -10.97
CA ILE A 76 5.37 -4.14 -9.78
C ILE A 76 4.05 -4.88 -10.00
N LYS A 77 3.48 -4.84 -11.22
CA LYS A 77 2.28 -5.61 -11.57
C LYS A 77 2.53 -7.11 -11.52
N THR A 78 3.67 -7.54 -12.07
CA THR A 78 4.10 -8.93 -12.04
C THR A 78 4.39 -9.40 -10.62
N TYR A 79 5.00 -8.53 -9.79
CA TYR A 79 5.34 -8.85 -8.40
C TYR A 79 4.09 -9.07 -7.52
N SER A 80 3.08 -8.20 -7.64
CA SER A 80 1.84 -8.32 -6.87
C SER A 80 0.84 -9.30 -7.47
N ASP A 81 1.04 -9.73 -8.72
CA ASP A 81 -0.01 -10.38 -9.52
C ASP A 81 -1.26 -9.50 -9.64
N TRP A 82 -1.03 -8.20 -9.91
CA TRP A 82 -2.09 -7.18 -9.97
C TRP A 82 -1.94 -6.28 -11.20
N PRO A 83 -2.96 -6.14 -12.06
CA PRO A 83 -2.79 -5.54 -13.39
C PRO A 83 -2.76 -4.01 -13.41
N THR A 84 -3.13 -3.33 -12.30
CA THR A 84 -3.34 -1.89 -12.29
C THR A 84 -2.42 -1.12 -11.34
N ILE A 85 -2.37 0.20 -11.56
CA ILE A 85 -1.69 1.20 -10.75
C ILE A 85 -2.74 2.28 -10.43
N PRO A 86 -2.83 2.80 -9.20
CA PRO A 86 -1.88 2.65 -8.08
C PRO A 86 -1.96 1.31 -7.35
N GLN A 87 -0.88 0.96 -6.63
CA GLN A 87 -0.80 -0.18 -5.72
C GLN A 87 -0.32 0.26 -4.34
N VAL A 88 -0.99 -0.20 -3.28
CA VAL A 88 -0.73 0.17 -1.89
C VAL A 88 -0.20 -1.03 -1.12
N TYR A 89 0.86 -0.78 -0.36
CA TYR A 89 1.50 -1.74 0.53
C TYR A 89 1.55 -1.18 1.96
N VAL A 90 1.28 -2.04 2.94
CA VAL A 90 1.38 -1.74 4.37
C VAL A 90 2.24 -2.80 5.03
N ASN A 91 3.32 -2.39 5.71
CA ASN A 91 4.34 -3.26 6.32
C ASN A 91 4.85 -4.36 5.38
N GLY A 92 4.99 -4.01 4.11
CA GLY A 92 5.43 -4.91 3.06
C GLY A 92 4.36 -5.86 2.49
N ASN A 93 3.15 -5.85 3.06
CA ASN A 93 2.02 -6.63 2.58
C ASN A 93 1.24 -5.84 1.53
N PHE A 94 0.89 -6.50 0.42
CA PHE A 94 0.06 -5.91 -0.62
C PHE A 94 -1.40 -5.80 -0.12
N ILE A 95 -1.96 -4.58 -0.17
CA ILE A 95 -3.34 -4.31 0.27
C ILE A 95 -4.29 -4.29 -0.93
N GLY A 96 -3.89 -3.64 -2.03
CA GLY A 96 -4.73 -3.53 -3.21
C GLY A 96 -4.45 -2.29 -4.06
N GLY A 97 -5.33 -2.06 -5.03
CA GLY A 97 -5.35 -0.85 -5.84
C GLY A 97 -6.29 0.25 -5.31
N CYS A 98 -6.57 1.25 -6.14
CA CYS A 98 -7.42 2.38 -5.79
C CYS A 98 -8.83 1.97 -5.31
N ASP A 99 -9.50 1.09 -6.05
CA ASP A 99 -10.90 0.75 -5.75
C ASP A 99 -11.05 0.04 -4.40
N ILE A 100 -10.13 -0.88 -4.08
CA ILE A 100 -10.10 -1.58 -2.80
C ILE A 100 -9.89 -0.56 -1.67
N LEU A 101 -8.91 0.34 -1.80
CA LEU A 101 -8.62 1.33 -0.77
C LEU A 101 -9.82 2.27 -0.53
N VAL A 102 -10.47 2.72 -1.60
CA VAL A 102 -11.68 3.57 -1.52
C VAL A 102 -12.85 2.80 -0.90
N GLN A 103 -13.02 1.51 -1.21
CA GLN A 103 -14.04 0.68 -0.58
C GLN A 103 -13.80 0.49 0.91
N MET A 104 -12.57 0.17 1.32
CA MET A 104 -12.21 0.04 2.74
C MET A 104 -12.41 1.36 3.49
N HIS A 105 -12.11 2.50 2.86
CA HIS A 105 -12.42 3.82 3.42
C HIS A 105 -13.92 4.02 3.61
N LYS A 106 -14.75 3.73 2.61
CA LYS A 106 -16.21 3.87 2.71
C LYS A 106 -16.85 2.99 3.77
N LYS A 107 -16.26 1.81 4.03
CA LYS A 107 -16.75 0.86 5.03
C LYS A 107 -16.16 1.06 6.43
N GLY A 108 -15.17 1.94 6.58
CA GLY A 108 -14.43 2.11 7.84
C GLY A 108 -13.31 1.09 8.08
N GLU A 109 -13.29 -0.03 7.35
CA GLU A 109 -12.32 -1.14 7.48
C GLU A 109 -10.84 -0.71 7.35
N ILE A 110 -10.56 0.40 6.68
CA ILE A 110 -9.19 0.89 6.50
C ILE A 110 -8.57 1.38 7.82
N THR A 111 -9.38 1.90 8.74
CA THR A 111 -8.89 2.33 10.06
C THR A 111 -8.42 1.11 10.85
N ASP A 112 -9.24 0.06 10.89
CA ASP A 112 -8.91 -1.21 11.56
C ASP A 112 -7.64 -1.85 10.98
N LEU A 113 -7.49 -1.81 9.65
CA LEU A 113 -6.27 -2.27 8.97
C LEU A 113 -5.05 -1.53 9.51
N PHE A 114 -5.08 -0.20 9.52
CA PHE A 114 -3.94 0.60 9.96
C PHE A 114 -3.61 0.36 11.43
N GLU A 115 -4.61 0.29 12.30
CA GLU A 115 -4.39 0.04 13.73
C GLU A 115 -3.80 -1.33 14.01
N LYS A 116 -4.32 -2.37 13.36
CA LYS A 116 -3.79 -3.73 13.43
C LYS A 116 -2.32 -3.79 12.99
N GLU A 117 -1.97 -2.99 11.99
CA GLU A 117 -0.62 -2.89 11.44
C GLU A 117 0.26 -1.87 12.20
N GLY A 118 -0.23 -1.28 13.30
CA GLY A 118 0.50 -0.33 14.13
C GLY A 118 0.73 1.04 13.46
N ILE A 119 -0.03 1.36 12.43
CA ILE A 119 0.01 2.64 11.71
C ILE A 119 -0.93 3.61 12.40
N LYS A 120 -0.36 4.70 12.93
CA LYS A 120 -1.16 5.78 13.52
C LYS A 120 -1.99 6.48 12.45
N THR A 121 -3.29 6.60 12.72
CA THR A 121 -4.23 7.39 11.95
C THR A 121 -4.73 8.54 12.81
N ARG A 122 -5.43 9.50 12.21
CA ARG A 122 -6.13 10.54 12.98
C ARG A 122 -7.22 9.99 13.93
N PHE A 123 -7.66 8.75 13.73
CA PHE A 123 -8.68 8.11 14.55
C PHE A 123 -8.12 7.22 15.67
N SER A 124 -6.80 6.99 15.71
CA SER A 124 -6.16 6.09 16.69
C SER A 124 -6.37 6.48 18.17
N ASN A 125 -6.79 7.72 18.46
CA ASN A 125 -7.12 8.15 19.82
C ASN A 125 -8.61 7.97 20.17
N ALA A 126 -9.51 7.95 19.18
CA ALA A 126 -10.96 7.88 19.42
C ALA A 126 -11.41 6.50 19.94
N LEU A 127 -10.79 5.41 19.48
CA LEU A 127 -11.11 4.06 19.93
C LEU A 127 -10.54 3.74 21.33
N ASN A 128 -9.44 4.38 21.72
CA ASN A 128 -8.90 4.26 23.07
C ASN A 128 -9.81 4.90 24.13
N ASP A 129 -10.65 5.86 23.75
CA ASP A 129 -11.59 6.52 24.66
C ASP A 129 -12.92 5.75 24.79
N GLU A 130 -13.36 5.03 23.75
CA GLU A 130 -14.47 4.06 23.85
C GLU A 130 -14.12 2.84 24.73
N ILE A 131 -12.89 2.32 24.65
CA ILE A 131 -12.47 1.19 25.51
C ILE A 131 -12.34 1.63 26.97
N LYS A 132 -11.91 2.87 27.24
CA LYS A 132 -11.82 3.41 28.61
C LYS A 132 -13.17 3.75 29.25
N THR A 133 -14.23 3.92 28.47
CA THR A 133 -15.57 4.22 29.00
C THR A 133 -16.40 2.96 29.25
N LEU A 134 -15.92 1.79 28.79
CA LEU A 134 -16.52 0.47 29.01
C LEU A 134 -15.79 -0.37 30.08
N GLY A 135 -14.70 0.14 30.66
CA GLY A 135 -13.96 -0.47 31.77
C GLY A 135 -14.02 0.40 33.02
#